data_AF-A0A1W9HS49-F1
#
_entry.id   AF-A0A1W9HS49-F1
#
_cell.length_a   1.000
_cell.length_b   1.000
_cell.length_c   1.000
_cell.angle_alpha   90.00
_cell.angle_beta   90.00
_cell.angle_gamma   90.00
#
_symmetry.space_group_name_H-M   'P 1'
#
loop_
_entity.id
_entity.type
_entity.pdbx_description
1 polymer ?
#
loop_
_entity_poly.entity_id
_entity_poly.type
_entity_poly.pdbx_seq_one_letter_code
_entity_poly.pdbx_strand_id
1 'polypeptide(L)'
;MYNQGQITSLYEFLLHTGESNLKKMLVDRNLTEGHLRFLMKVVKTCSCESFSDHLLNNTFPTMKFNALEMSMRERFWVTCCNTFEARGLLNRDQKTAA
;
A
#
# COMPACT_ATOMS: atom_id res chain seq x y z
N MET A 1 -2.92 -13.33 6.92
CA MET A 1 -3.80 -12.30 6.32
C MET A 1 -3.74 -11.06 7.20
N TYR A 2 -3.90 -9.87 6.64
CA TYR A 2 -3.99 -8.64 7.43
C TYR A 2 -5.42 -8.47 7.93
N ASN A 3 -5.57 -7.89 9.12
CA ASN A 3 -6.89 -7.56 9.65
C ASN A 3 -7.46 -6.33 8.94
N GLN A 4 -8.76 -6.35 8.62
CA GLN A 4 -9.48 -5.22 8.01
C GLN A 4 -9.27 -3.91 8.76
N GLY A 5 -9.24 -3.93 10.10
CA GLY A 5 -8.99 -2.72 10.90
C GLY A 5 -7.63 -2.07 10.61
N GLN A 6 -6.59 -2.87 10.40
CA GLN A 6 -5.26 -2.37 10.06
C GLN A 6 -5.22 -1.80 8.64
N ILE A 7 -5.91 -2.44 7.70
CA ILE A 7 -5.99 -1.95 6.33
C ILE A 7 -6.73 -0.60 6.29
N THR A 8 -7.81 -0.46 7.06
CA THR A 8 -8.51 0.82 7.22
C THR A 8 -7.58 1.89 7.80
N SER A 9 -6.87 1.60 8.89
CA SER A 9 -5.91 2.55 9.47
C SER A 9 -4.78 2.92 8.50
N LEU A 10 -4.28 1.97 7.72
CA LEU A 10 -3.30 2.21 6.67
C LEU A 10 -3.85 3.13 5.58
N TYR A 11 -5.06 2.86 5.09
CA TYR A 11 -5.72 3.68 4.07
C TYR A 11 -5.89 5.13 4.54
N GLU A 12 -6.43 5.32 5.74
CA GLU A 12 -6.61 6.65 6.35
C GLU A 12 -5.27 7.38 6.53
N PHE A 13 -4.25 6.66 7.01
CA PHE A 13 -2.89 7.19 7.12
C PHE A 13 -2.35 7.65 5.76
N LEU A 14 -2.47 6.82 4.71
CA LEU A 14 -1.99 7.16 3.37
C LEU A 14 -2.79 8.31 2.75
N LEU A 15 -4.10 8.39 3.00
CA LEU A 15 -4.97 9.42 2.44
C LEU A 15 -4.72 10.79 3.07
N HIS A 16 -4.51 10.82 4.39
CA HIS A 16 -4.41 12.07 5.16
C HIS A 16 -2.98 12.54 5.45
N THR A 17 -1.97 11.68 5.26
CA THR A 17 -0.57 12.08 5.44
C THR A 17 -0.03 12.74 4.17
N GLY A 18 0.56 13.92 4.33
CA GLY A 18 1.19 14.63 3.21
C GLY A 18 2.32 13.83 2.55
N GLU A 19 2.41 13.91 1.21
CA GLU A 19 3.34 13.12 0.41
C GLU A 19 4.81 13.28 0.81
N SER A 20 5.22 14.48 1.26
CA SER A 20 6.59 14.72 1.76
C SER A 20 6.91 13.90 3.03
N ASN A 21 5.94 13.73 3.93
CA ASN A 21 6.11 12.91 5.12
C ASN A 21 6.08 11.42 4.77
N LEU A 22 5.15 11.01 3.91
CA LEU A 22 5.10 9.64 3.40
C LEU A 22 6.41 9.25 2.70
N LYS A 23 7.00 10.15 1.92
CA LYS A 23 8.30 9.95 1.29
C LYS A 23 9.39 9.67 2.32
N LYS A 24 9.47 10.46 3.39
CA LYS A 24 10.46 10.24 4.47
C LYS A 24 10.24 8.92 5.22
N MET A 25 8.99 8.46 5.34
CA MET A 25 8.65 7.27 6.13
C MET A 25 8.73 5.97 5.32
N LEU A 26 8.25 6.00 4.07
CA LEU A 26 8.02 4.81 3.26
C LEU A 26 9.08 4.62 2.19
N VAL A 27 9.68 5.70 1.66
CA VAL A 27 10.65 5.56 0.57
C VAL A 27 11.98 5.06 1.10
N ASP A 28 12.45 3.96 0.52
CA ASP A 28 13.74 3.35 0.80
C ASP A 28 14.32 2.68 -0.46
N ARG A 29 15.21 1.70 -0.29
CA ARG A 29 15.82 0.96 -1.41
C ARG A 29 14.82 0.06 -2.15
N ASN A 30 13.76 -0.37 -1.48
CA ASN A 30 12.74 -1.28 -2.02
C ASN A 30 11.52 -0.49 -2.52
N LEU A 31 10.89 0.28 -1.64
CA LEU A 31 9.76 1.14 -2.02
C LEU A 31 10.32 2.47 -2.53
N THR A 32 10.45 2.59 -3.84
CA THR A 32 10.95 3.80 -4.48
C THR A 32 9.89 4.91 -4.54
N GLU A 33 10.29 6.13 -4.89
CA GLU A 33 9.34 7.23 -5.14
C GLU A 33 8.29 6.88 -6.21
N GLY A 34 8.66 6.06 -7.20
CA GLY A 34 7.73 5.56 -8.21
C GLY A 34 6.62 4.70 -7.61
N HIS A 35 6.97 3.82 -6.65
CA HIS A 35 6.00 3.04 -5.90
C HIS A 35 5.11 3.93 -5.05
N LEU A 36 5.68 4.91 -4.34
CA LEU A 36 4.89 5.83 -3.53
C LEU A 36 3.88 6.63 -4.38
N ARG A 37 4.30 7.19 -5.51
CA ARG A 37 3.40 7.92 -6.41
C ARG A 37 2.28 7.03 -6.94
N PHE A 38 2.61 5.79 -7.30
CA PHE A 38 1.61 4.83 -7.76
C PHE A 38 0.64 4.44 -6.64
N LEU A 39 1.13 4.22 -5.42
CA LEU A 39 0.30 3.97 -4.23
C LEU A 39 -0.66 5.13 -3.95
N MET A 40 -0.16 6.37 -3.96
CA MET A 40 -1.00 7.56 -3.75
C MET A 40 -2.07 7.69 -4.83
N LYS A 41 -1.75 7.34 -6.06
CA LYS A 41 -2.72 7.32 -7.17
C LYS A 41 -3.81 6.27 -6.93
N VAL A 42 -3.45 5.06 -6.48
CA VAL A 42 -4.41 4.01 -6.12
C VAL A 42 -5.33 4.48 -4.98
N VAL A 43 -4.76 4.94 -3.87
CA VAL A 43 -5.50 5.40 -2.68
C VAL A 43 -6.48 6.53 -3.03
N LYS A 44 -6.11 7.45 -3.91
CA LYS A 44 -7.00 8.54 -4.36
C LYS A 44 -8.06 8.11 -5.38
N THR A 45 -7.94 6.92 -5.97
CA THR A 45 -8.85 6.45 -7.04
C THR A 45 -9.99 5.60 -6.49
N CYS A 46 -9.82 4.95 -5.34
CA CYS A 46 -10.80 4.02 -4.79
C CYS A 46 -11.20 4.37 -3.35
N SER A 47 -12.31 3.80 -2.87
CA SER A 47 -12.70 3.89 -1.47
C SER A 47 -11.84 2.99 -0.57
N CYS A 48 -11.95 3.15 0.74
CA CYS A 48 -11.28 2.29 1.72
C CYS A 48 -11.66 0.79 1.55
N GLU A 49 -12.94 0.50 1.32
CA GLU A 49 -13.41 -0.89 1.07
C GLU A 49 -12.74 -1.48 -0.17
N SER A 50 -12.80 -0.77 -1.30
CA SER A 50 -12.18 -1.21 -2.55
C SER A 50 -10.66 -1.31 -2.44
N PHE A 51 -10.02 -0.42 -1.68
CA PHE A 51 -8.59 -0.51 -1.39
C PHE A 51 -8.23 -1.81 -0.67
N SER A 52 -9.04 -2.21 0.32
CA SER A 52 -8.84 -3.48 1.02
C SER A 52 -8.94 -4.68 0.09
N ASP A 53 -9.96 -4.71 -0.76
CA ASP A 53 -10.14 -5.78 -1.75
C ASP A 53 -8.96 -5.84 -2.73
N HIS A 54 -8.47 -4.69 -3.18
CA HIS A 54 -7.34 -4.62 -4.10
C HIS A 54 -6.04 -5.10 -3.45
N LEU A 55 -5.77 -4.67 -2.22
CA LEU A 55 -4.59 -5.08 -1.47
C LEU A 55 -4.61 -6.58 -1.16
N LEU A 56 -5.74 -7.13 -0.73
CA LEU A 56 -5.87 -8.54 -0.36
C LEU A 56 -5.85 -9.49 -1.56
N ASN A 57 -6.43 -9.09 -2.68
CA ASN A 57 -6.53 -9.91 -3.89
C ASN A 57 -5.42 -9.64 -4.91
N ASN A 58 -4.45 -8.78 -4.60
CA ASN A 58 -3.42 -8.32 -5.53
C ASN A 58 -3.99 -7.74 -6.84
N THR A 59 -5.11 -7.03 -6.75
CA THR A 59 -5.78 -6.37 -7.88
C THR A 59 -5.61 -4.86 -7.80
N PHE A 60 -6.15 -4.12 -8.77
CA PHE A 60 -6.03 -2.66 -8.83
C PHE A 60 -7.38 -2.07 -9.22
N PRO A 61 -7.69 -0.83 -8.79
CA PRO A 61 -8.88 -0.15 -9.25
C PRO A 61 -8.79 0.12 -10.74
N THR A 62 -9.94 0.39 -11.37
CA THR A 62 -10.00 0.77 -12.78
C THR A 62 -9.31 2.11 -13.00
N MET A 63 -8.03 2.07 -13.39
CA MET A 63 -7.17 3.24 -13.56
C MET A 63 -6.26 3.09 -14.78
N LYS A 64 -5.82 4.20 -15.36
CA LYS A 64 -4.85 4.20 -16.46
C LYS A 64 -3.44 4.03 -15.91
N PHE A 65 -2.71 3.04 -16.40
CA PHE A 65 -1.31 2.82 -16.05
C PHE A 65 -0.39 3.48 -17.07
N ASN A 66 0.72 4.08 -16.61
CA ASN A 66 1.84 4.43 -17.47
C ASN A 66 2.81 3.24 -17.62
N ALA A 67 3.82 3.36 -18.49
CA ALA A 67 4.76 2.28 -18.77
C ALA A 67 5.54 1.80 -17.53
N LEU A 68 5.88 2.71 -16.61
CA LEU A 68 6.57 2.38 -15.36
C LEU A 68 5.64 1.64 -14.39
N GLU A 69 4.40 2.11 -14.23
CA GLU A 69 3.39 1.47 -13.38
C GLU A 69 3.06 0.05 -13.88
N MET A 70 3.00 -0.13 -15.20
CA MET A 70 2.80 -1.45 -15.82
C MET A 70 3.92 -2.43 -15.46
N SER A 71 5.19 -2.00 -15.49
CA SER A 71 6.32 -2.87 -15.16
C SER A 71 6.43 -3.18 -13.66
N MET A 72 5.93 -2.30 -12.79
CA MET A 72 5.95 -2.51 -11.33
C MET A 72 4.77 -3.35 -10.82
N ARG A 73 3.67 -3.46 -11.58
CA ARG A 73 2.39 -4.02 -11.14
C ARG A 73 2.50 -5.40 -10.48
N GLU A 74 3.29 -6.30 -11.05
CA GLU A 74 3.40 -7.70 -10.61
C GLU A 74 3.92 -7.84 -9.17
N ARG A 75 4.82 -6.95 -8.75
CA ARG A 75 5.45 -6.99 -7.42
C ARG A 75 5.02 -5.84 -6.52
N PHE A 76 4.19 -4.93 -7.02
CA PHE A 76 3.83 -3.70 -6.35
C PHE A 76 3.27 -3.93 -4.95
N TRP A 77 2.21 -4.74 -4.83
CA TRP A 77 1.58 -4.99 -3.52
C TRP A 77 2.50 -5.71 -2.55
N VAL A 78 3.33 -6.63 -3.04
CA VAL A 78 4.35 -7.32 -2.23
C VAL A 78 5.37 -6.32 -1.69
N THR A 79 5.90 -5.43 -2.54
CA THR A 79 6.83 -4.36 -2.12
C THR A 79 6.18 -3.46 -1.08
N CYS A 80 4.95 -2.99 -1.32
CA CYS A 80 4.22 -2.13 -0.39
C CYS A 80 3.97 -2.83 0.96
N CYS A 81 3.44 -4.05 0.95
CA CYS A 81 3.15 -4.80 2.16
C CYS A 81 4.41 -5.07 2.99
N ASN A 82 5.52 -5.47 2.35
CA ASN A 82 6.80 -5.68 3.05
C ASN A 82 7.30 -4.39 3.71
N THR A 83 7.17 -3.24 3.04
CA THR A 83 7.52 -1.94 3.63
C THR A 83 6.57 -1.57 4.78
N PHE A 84 5.26 -1.77 4.62
CA PHE A 84 4.29 -1.50 5.69
C PHE A 84 4.55 -2.36 6.92
N GLU A 85 4.91 -3.64 6.73
CA GLU A 85 5.33 -4.55 7.80
C GLU A 85 6.60 -4.06 8.50
N ALA A 86 7.64 -3.71 7.73
CA ALA A 86 8.90 -3.21 8.27
C ALA A 86 8.75 -1.89 9.06
N ARG A 87 7.69 -1.11 8.77
CA ARG A 87 7.37 0.15 9.46
C ARG A 87 6.31 -0.01 10.56
N GLY A 88 5.82 -1.22 10.81
CA GLY A 88 4.77 -1.49 11.79
C GLY A 88 3.39 -0.94 11.44
N LEU A 89 3.16 -0.59 10.17
CA LEU A 89 1.88 -0.08 9.66
C LEU A 89 0.90 -1.22 9.33
N LEU A 90 1.43 -2.38 8.95
CA LEU A 90 0.71 -3.64 8.86
C LEU A 90 1.42 -4.65 9.73
N ASN A 91 0.68 -5.51 10.41
CA ASN A 91 1.25 -6.71 10.99
C ASN A 91 0.48 -7.87 10.36
N ARG A 92 1.20 -8.88 9.84
CA ARG A 92 0.53 -10.16 9.60
C ARG A 92 -0.01 -10.59 10.96
N ASP A 93 -1.31 -10.85 11.05
CA ASP A 93 -1.95 -11.35 12.27
C ASP A 93 -1.06 -12.46 12.80
N GLN A 94 -0.26 -12.14 13.83
CA GLN A 94 0.54 -13.13 14.52
C GLN A 94 -0.53 -13.92 15.23
N LYS A 95 -0.94 -15.03 14.62
CA LYS A 95 -1.66 -16.09 15.29
C LYS A 95 -0.94 -16.25 16.63
N THR A 96 -1.61 -15.82 17.71
CA THR A 96 -1.10 -15.85 19.07
C THR A 96 -0.47 -17.22 19.29
N ALA A 97 0.85 -17.27 19.33
CA ALA A 97 1.56 -18.44 19.83
C ALA A 97 1.42 -18.35 21.35
N ALA A 98 0.32 -18.89 21.87
CA ALA A 98 0.17 -19.28 23.26
C ALA A 98 0.27 -20.80 23.33
#